data_AF-A0A5Q5CLZ4-F1
#
_entry.id   AF-A0A5Q5CLZ4-F1
#
_cell.length_a   1.000
_cell.length_b   1.000
_cell.length_c   1.000
_cell.angle_alpha   90.00
_cell.angle_beta   90.00
_cell.angle_gamma   90.00
#
_symmetry.space_group_name_H-M   'P 1'
#
loop_
_entity.id
_entity.type
_entity.pdbx_description
1 polymer ?
#
loop_
_entity_poly.entity_id
_entity_poly.type
_entity_poly.pdbx_seq_one_letter_code
_entity_poly.pdbx_strand_id
1 'polypeptide(L)'
;MTLHRDTIPQVSRENDAERKKIVAAMRRLLITSKPRVVTLEDRFVIETLRREADVTRSALTHRHIDLKDLFLDCVAEREQEALDRRTPTEVALEEQVAELKRRNQDLQTRATHWEGAARDLARTVAALQMLYDTASARLAAIIADVALEDSGPRPGPNVSPIGARRRK
;
A
#
# COMPACT_ATOMS: atom_id res chain seq x y z
N MET A 1 -16.76 6.93 -41.75
CA MET A 1 -16.19 5.68 -41.22
C MET A 1 -17.36 4.81 -40.77
N THR A 2 -17.60 3.68 -41.42
CA THR A 2 -18.61 2.70 -40.98
C THR A 2 -18.05 1.98 -39.75
N LEU A 3 -18.74 2.05 -38.61
CA LEU A 3 -18.31 1.44 -37.36
C LEU A 3 -18.31 -0.10 -37.51
N HIS A 4 -17.32 -0.83 -36.99
CA HIS A 4 -17.32 -2.29 -37.08
C HIS A 4 -18.48 -2.95 -36.32
N ARG A 5 -19.14 -2.20 -35.42
CA ARG A 5 -20.45 -2.57 -34.84
C ARG A 5 -21.53 -2.80 -35.90
N ASP A 6 -21.50 -2.05 -37.00
CA ASP A 6 -22.42 -2.22 -38.14
C ASP A 6 -21.98 -3.39 -39.05
N THR A 7 -20.73 -3.83 -38.90
CA THR A 7 -20.15 -4.99 -39.56
C THR A 7 -20.46 -6.30 -38.83
N ILE A 8 -20.96 -6.27 -37.58
CA ILE A 8 -21.42 -7.47 -36.87
C ILE A 8 -22.55 -8.12 -37.69
N PRO A 9 -22.35 -9.35 -38.21
CA PRO A 9 -23.32 -10.00 -39.07
C PRO A 9 -24.71 -10.05 -38.44
N GLN A 10 -25.76 -9.96 -39.27
CA GLN A 10 -27.09 -10.24 -38.76
C GLN A 10 -27.18 -11.72 -38.38
N VAL A 11 -27.70 -12.01 -37.18
CA VAL A 11 -27.91 -13.40 -36.69
C VAL A 11 -28.67 -14.24 -37.71
N SER A 12 -29.56 -13.63 -38.49
CA SER A 12 -30.34 -14.27 -39.55
C SER A 12 -29.54 -14.69 -40.79
N ARG A 13 -28.32 -14.18 -41.00
CA ARG A 13 -27.45 -14.49 -42.14
C ARG A 13 -26.50 -15.67 -41.88
N GLU A 14 -26.34 -16.05 -40.62
CA GLU A 14 -25.48 -17.17 -40.24
C GLU A 14 -26.23 -18.49 -40.41
N ASN A 15 -25.56 -19.54 -40.88
CA ASN A 15 -26.17 -20.86 -41.06
C ASN A 15 -25.86 -21.83 -39.92
N ASP A 16 -24.72 -21.62 -39.23
CA ASP A 16 -24.31 -22.45 -38.10
C ASP A 16 -25.02 -22.00 -36.81
N ALA A 17 -25.63 -22.95 -36.10
CA ALA A 17 -26.30 -22.70 -34.82
C ALA A 17 -25.33 -22.16 -33.76
N GLU A 18 -24.06 -22.59 -33.78
CA GLU A 18 -23.01 -22.10 -32.87
C GLU A 18 -22.65 -20.64 -33.20
N ARG A 19 -22.41 -20.32 -34.49
CA ARG A 19 -22.15 -18.94 -34.93
C ARG A 19 -23.31 -18.00 -34.61
N LYS A 20 -24.55 -18.45 -34.77
CA LYS A 20 -25.75 -17.67 -34.39
C LYS A 20 -25.75 -17.27 -32.92
N LYS A 21 -25.40 -18.19 -32.02
CA LYS A 21 -25.32 -17.92 -30.58
C LYS A 21 -24.22 -16.91 -30.26
N ILE A 22 -23.05 -17.06 -30.88
CA ILE A 22 -21.91 -16.13 -30.70
C ILE A 22 -22.27 -14.73 -31.20
N VAL A 23 -22.82 -14.60 -32.40
CA VAL A 23 -23.23 -13.30 -32.97
C VAL A 23 -24.36 -12.65 -32.15
N ALA A 24 -25.31 -13.43 -31.64
CA ALA A 24 -26.34 -12.92 -30.74
C ALA A 24 -25.76 -12.41 -29.41
N ALA A 25 -24.81 -13.15 -28.83
CA ALA A 25 -24.10 -12.74 -27.62
C ALA A 25 -23.28 -11.46 -27.83
N MET A 26 -22.54 -11.36 -28.95
CA MET A 26 -21.79 -10.15 -29.33
C MET A 26 -22.73 -8.96 -29.43
N ARG A 27 -23.91 -9.12 -30.06
CA ARG A 27 -24.90 -8.05 -30.16
C ARG A 27 -25.46 -7.66 -28.80
N ARG A 28 -25.76 -8.60 -27.91
CA ARG A 28 -26.22 -8.26 -26.55
C ARG A 28 -25.16 -7.46 -25.78
N LEU A 29 -23.92 -7.93 -25.77
CA LEU A 29 -22.81 -7.29 -25.06
C LEU A 29 -22.43 -5.92 -25.63
N LEU A 30 -22.42 -5.78 -26.96
CA LEU A 30 -21.96 -4.57 -27.64
C LEU A 30 -23.07 -3.59 -28.00
N ILE A 31 -24.34 -4.01 -28.08
CA ILE A 31 -25.43 -3.14 -28.55
C ILE A 31 -26.43 -2.84 -27.43
N THR A 32 -26.83 -3.86 -26.67
CA THR A 32 -28.02 -3.80 -25.81
C THR A 32 -27.69 -3.56 -24.33
N SER A 33 -26.56 -4.08 -23.84
CA SER A 33 -26.19 -3.98 -22.43
C SER A 33 -25.55 -2.62 -22.08
N LYS A 34 -25.97 -2.04 -20.94
CA LYS A 34 -25.26 -0.89 -20.32
C LYS A 34 -23.85 -1.34 -19.93
N PRO A 35 -22.78 -0.65 -20.40
CA PRO A 35 -21.42 -1.13 -20.28
C PRO A 35 -20.93 -0.80 -18.88
N ARG A 36 -20.93 -1.78 -17.98
CA ARG A 36 -20.33 -1.57 -16.64
C ARG A 36 -19.09 -2.38 -16.38
N VAL A 37 -18.80 -3.42 -17.16
CA VAL A 37 -17.71 -4.34 -16.79
C VAL A 37 -17.13 -5.00 -18.03
N VAL A 38 -16.31 -4.29 -18.80
CA VAL A 38 -15.23 -4.95 -19.54
C VAL A 38 -14.02 -4.05 -19.45
N THR A 39 -13.35 -4.09 -18.30
CA THR A 39 -11.95 -3.67 -18.24
C THR A 39 -11.15 -4.62 -19.12
N LEU A 40 -10.29 -4.08 -19.99
CA LEU A 40 -9.46 -4.83 -20.92
C LEU A 40 -8.38 -5.62 -20.18
N GLU A 41 -8.81 -6.75 -19.65
CA GLU A 41 -7.97 -7.91 -19.58
C GLU A 41 -8.56 -8.90 -20.60
N ASP A 42 -7.87 -9.12 -21.71
CA ASP A 42 -8.33 -9.94 -22.85
C ASP A 42 -8.93 -11.29 -22.44
N ARG A 43 -8.44 -11.85 -21.33
CA ARG A 43 -8.95 -13.10 -20.75
C ARG A 43 -10.38 -12.97 -20.23
N PHE A 44 -10.71 -11.85 -19.57
CA PHE A 44 -12.05 -11.59 -19.05
C PHE A 44 -13.03 -11.25 -20.16
N VAL A 45 -12.57 -10.56 -21.21
CA VAL A 45 -13.37 -10.21 -22.39
C VAL A 45 -13.86 -11.47 -23.12
N ILE A 46 -12.94 -12.40 -23.42
CA ILE A 46 -13.25 -13.67 -24.10
C ILE A 46 -14.08 -14.60 -23.20
N GLU A 47 -13.79 -14.64 -21.90
CA GLU A 47 -14.57 -15.45 -20.94
C GLU A 47 -16.01 -14.94 -20.80
N THR A 48 -16.24 -13.63 -20.87
CA THR A 48 -17.58 -13.03 -20.84
C THR A 48 -18.37 -13.40 -22.09
N LEU A 49 -17.74 -13.31 -23.28
CA LEU A 49 -18.36 -13.76 -24.53
C LEU A 49 -18.69 -15.25 -24.50
N ARG A 50 -17.77 -16.07 -23.95
CA ARG A 50 -17.96 -17.52 -23.80
C ARG A 50 -19.19 -17.86 -22.96
N ARG A 51 -19.35 -17.19 -21.81
CA ARG A 51 -20.49 -17.38 -20.91
C ARG A 51 -21.80 -16.92 -21.54
N GLU A 52 -21.78 -15.77 -22.22
CA GLU A 52 -22.98 -15.19 -22.83
C GLU A 52 -23.46 -15.96 -24.07
N ALA A 53 -22.54 -16.56 -24.83
CA ALA A 53 -22.84 -17.39 -25.99
C ALA A 53 -23.15 -18.85 -25.63
N ASP A 54 -22.84 -19.28 -24.40
CA ASP A 54 -22.88 -20.68 -23.96
C ASP A 54 -22.10 -21.62 -24.89
N VAL A 55 -20.82 -21.27 -25.13
CA VAL A 55 -19.92 -21.97 -26.06
C VAL A 55 -18.65 -22.41 -25.33
N THR A 56 -17.97 -23.46 -25.81
CA THR A 56 -16.68 -23.87 -25.24
C THR A 56 -15.56 -22.92 -25.65
N ARG A 57 -14.51 -22.82 -24.83
CA ARG A 57 -13.34 -21.99 -25.16
C ARG A 57 -12.69 -22.43 -26.48
N SER A 58 -12.61 -23.74 -26.70
CA SER A 58 -12.05 -24.33 -27.92
C SER A 58 -12.80 -23.88 -29.18
N ALA A 59 -14.12 -23.80 -29.12
CA ALA A 59 -14.91 -23.31 -30.25
C ALA A 59 -14.62 -21.84 -30.59
N LEU A 60 -14.41 -20.96 -29.60
CA LEU A 60 -14.01 -19.57 -29.84
C LEU A 60 -12.54 -19.40 -30.26
N THR A 61 -11.63 -20.26 -29.79
CA THR A 61 -10.18 -20.11 -30.06
C THR A 61 -9.67 -20.94 -31.23
N HIS A 62 -10.39 -21.96 -31.68
CA HIS A 62 -9.97 -22.86 -32.77
C HIS A 62 -10.96 -22.95 -33.94
N ARG A 63 -12.26 -22.78 -33.72
CA ARG A 63 -13.29 -22.94 -34.77
C ARG A 63 -13.84 -21.62 -35.29
N HIS A 64 -13.99 -20.64 -34.42
CA HIS A 64 -14.60 -19.34 -34.71
C HIS A 64 -13.65 -18.20 -34.33
N ILE A 65 -12.41 -18.30 -34.83
CA ILE A 65 -11.34 -17.32 -34.59
C ILE A 65 -11.72 -15.97 -35.19
N ASP A 66 -12.37 -15.98 -36.36
CA ASP A 66 -12.90 -14.81 -37.06
C ASP A 66 -13.87 -13.99 -36.19
N LEU A 67 -14.80 -14.67 -35.51
CA LEU A 67 -15.78 -14.02 -34.62
C LEU A 67 -15.15 -13.52 -33.33
N LYS A 68 -14.13 -14.23 -32.82
CA LYS A 68 -13.36 -13.80 -31.64
C LYS A 68 -12.54 -12.54 -31.96
N ASP A 69 -11.87 -12.50 -33.11
CA ASP A 69 -11.08 -11.34 -33.53
C ASP A 69 -12.00 -10.13 -33.81
N LEU A 70 -13.12 -10.34 -34.52
CA LEU A 70 -14.13 -9.28 -34.75
C LEU A 70 -14.71 -8.71 -33.44
N PHE A 71 -14.91 -9.56 -32.42
CA PHE A 71 -15.34 -9.10 -31.10
C PHE A 71 -14.28 -8.23 -30.41
N LEU A 72 -13.02 -8.63 -30.47
CA LEU A 72 -11.91 -7.86 -29.89
C LEU A 72 -11.76 -6.50 -30.59
N ASP A 73 -11.84 -6.47 -31.92
CA ASP A 73 -11.80 -5.23 -32.71
C ASP A 73 -12.96 -4.30 -32.33
N CYS A 74 -14.18 -4.83 -32.22
CA CYS A 74 -15.35 -4.04 -31.80
C CYS A 74 -15.26 -3.52 -30.36
N VAL A 75 -14.62 -4.27 -29.46
CA VAL A 75 -14.37 -3.83 -28.07
C VAL A 75 -13.32 -2.72 -28.05
N ALA A 76 -12.24 -2.88 -28.80
CA ALA A 76 -11.17 -1.89 -28.93
C ALA A 76 -11.68 -0.58 -29.53
N GLU A 77 -12.47 -0.63 -30.61
CA GLU A 77 -13.09 0.56 -31.20
C GLU A 77 -14.00 1.30 -30.20
N ARG A 78 -14.76 0.56 -29.39
CA ARG A 78 -15.65 1.18 -28.38
C ARG A 78 -14.88 1.81 -27.23
N GLU A 79 -13.78 1.20 -26.81
CA GLU A 79 -12.90 1.81 -25.82
C GLU A 79 -12.27 3.06 -26.42
N GLN A 80 -11.82 3.01 -27.67
CA GLN A 80 -11.30 4.18 -28.36
C GLN A 80 -12.36 5.28 -28.48
N GLU A 81 -13.61 4.96 -28.78
CA GLU A 81 -14.71 5.94 -28.72
C GLU A 81 -14.93 6.49 -27.30
N ALA A 82 -14.78 5.66 -26.26
CA ALA A 82 -14.90 6.10 -24.88
C ALA A 82 -13.72 7.01 -24.49
N LEU A 83 -12.52 6.74 -25.00
CA LEU A 83 -11.32 7.56 -24.86
C LEU A 83 -11.46 8.88 -25.63
N ASP A 84 -11.95 8.85 -26.87
CA ASP A 84 -12.16 10.02 -27.73
C ASP A 84 -13.31 10.90 -27.23
N ARG A 85 -14.32 10.30 -26.57
CA ARG A 85 -15.39 11.03 -25.88
C ARG A 85 -14.98 11.51 -24.48
N ARG A 86 -13.76 11.21 -24.00
CA ARG A 86 -13.31 11.71 -22.70
C ARG A 86 -13.33 13.23 -22.74
N THR A 87 -14.08 13.79 -21.82
CA THR A 87 -14.11 15.23 -21.66
C THR A 87 -12.74 15.69 -21.15
N PRO A 88 -12.29 16.91 -21.49
CA PRO A 88 -11.04 17.44 -20.94
C PRO A 88 -11.03 17.45 -19.41
N THR A 89 -12.21 17.48 -18.79
CA THR A 89 -12.41 17.36 -17.34
C THR A 89 -12.03 15.98 -16.80
N GLU A 90 -12.32 14.89 -17.51
CA GLU A 90 -11.97 13.53 -17.10
C GLU A 90 -10.45 13.31 -17.19
N VAL A 91 -9.81 13.82 -18.24
CA VAL A 91 -8.34 13.78 -18.38
C VAL A 91 -7.68 14.57 -17.24
N ALA A 92 -8.17 15.78 -16.95
CA ALA A 92 -7.67 16.58 -15.84
C ALA A 92 -7.90 15.91 -14.47
N LEU A 93 -9.00 15.18 -14.29
CA LEU A 93 -9.28 14.39 -13.08
C LEU A 93 -8.33 13.20 -12.96
N GLU A 94 -8.04 12.48 -14.04
CA GLU A 94 -7.07 11.39 -14.04
C GLU A 94 -5.66 11.88 -13.69
N GLU A 95 -5.23 13.01 -14.25
CA GLU A 95 -3.96 13.66 -13.89
C GLU A 95 -3.92 14.06 -12.42
N GLN A 96 -5.01 14.65 -11.90
CA GLN A 96 -5.12 14.98 -10.47
C GLN A 96 -5.06 13.73 -9.59
N VAL A 97 -5.72 12.65 -9.98
CA VAL A 97 -5.67 11.37 -9.26
C VAL A 97 -4.26 10.78 -9.29
N ALA A 98 -3.57 10.82 -10.43
CA ALA A 98 -2.20 10.36 -10.54
C ALA A 98 -1.24 11.18 -9.66
N GLU A 99 -1.40 12.51 -9.67
CA GLU A 99 -0.63 13.42 -8.83
C GLU A 99 -0.90 13.19 -7.33
N LEU A 100 -2.17 13.04 -6.94
CA LEU A 100 -2.54 12.73 -5.56
C LEU A 100 -1.98 11.37 -5.10
N LYS A 101 -1.97 10.36 -5.97
CA LYS A 101 -1.35 9.06 -5.68
C LYS A 101 0.15 9.20 -5.44
N ARG A 102 0.86 9.96 -6.27
CA ARG A 102 2.30 10.24 -6.09
C ARG A 102 2.56 10.95 -4.77
N ARG A 103 1.77 11.99 -4.45
CA ARG A 103 1.90 12.71 -3.17
C ARG A 103 1.61 11.81 -1.97
N ASN A 104 0.62 10.93 -2.07
CA ASN A 104 0.32 9.99 -1.00
C ASN A 104 1.48 9.02 -0.75
N GLN A 105 2.08 8.49 -1.82
CA GLN A 105 3.27 7.64 -1.72
C GLN A 105 4.49 8.37 -1.12
N ASP A 106 4.72 9.62 -1.51
CA ASP A 106 5.77 10.46 -0.92
C ASP A 106 5.54 10.68 0.58
N LEU A 107 4.31 11.06 0.96
CA LEU A 107 3.95 11.26 2.37
C LEU A 107 4.08 9.98 3.19
N GLN A 108 3.68 8.83 2.64
CA GLN A 108 3.89 7.53 3.30
C GLN A 108 5.37 7.22 3.50
N THR A 109 6.21 7.47 2.49
CA THR A 109 7.66 7.25 2.58
C THR A 109 8.29 8.16 3.63
N ARG A 110 7.84 9.41 3.71
CA ARG A 110 8.29 10.36 4.73
C ARG A 110 7.81 9.94 6.11
N ALA A 111 6.57 9.50 6.25
CA ALA A 111 6.03 9.02 7.52
C ALA A 111 6.83 7.83 8.06
N THR A 112 7.10 6.82 7.22
CA THR A 112 7.89 5.66 7.63
C THR A 112 9.34 6.04 7.99
N HIS A 113 9.93 6.98 7.26
CA HIS A 113 11.25 7.52 7.61
C HIS A 113 11.24 8.21 8.98
N TRP A 114 10.28 9.10 9.24
CA TRP A 114 10.18 9.80 10.53
C TRP A 114 9.82 8.87 11.68
N GLU A 115 9.00 7.85 11.45
CA GLU A 115 8.74 6.79 12.44
C GLU A 115 10.01 6.00 12.79
N GLY A 116 10.86 5.73 11.79
CA GLY A 116 12.18 5.14 12.00
C GLY A 116 13.06 6.02 12.87
N ALA A 117 13.23 7.28 12.49
CA ALA A 117 14.03 8.26 13.22
C ALA A 117 13.52 8.46 14.66
N ALA A 118 12.20 8.55 14.87
CA ALA A 118 11.61 8.67 16.20
C ALA A 118 11.89 7.44 17.06
N ARG A 119 11.84 6.24 16.47
CA ARG A 119 12.16 4.99 17.18
C ARG A 119 13.64 4.93 17.58
N ASP A 120 14.54 5.39 16.72
CA ASP A 120 15.97 5.43 17.03
C ASP A 120 16.29 6.45 18.12
N LEU A 121 15.68 7.64 18.06
CA LEU A 121 15.77 8.63 19.13
C LEU A 121 15.22 8.10 20.45
N ALA A 122 14.08 7.40 20.44
CA ALA A 122 13.54 6.79 21.65
C ALA A 122 14.51 5.76 22.25
N ARG A 123 15.19 4.96 21.42
CA ARG A 123 16.21 4.00 21.88
C ARG A 123 17.42 4.70 22.49
N THR A 124 17.93 5.75 21.86
CA THR A 124 19.10 6.47 22.40
C THR A 124 18.77 7.18 23.70
N VAL A 125 17.60 7.79 23.81
CA VAL A 125 17.12 8.41 25.06
C VAL A 125 16.99 7.36 26.16
N ALA A 126 16.42 6.18 25.88
CA ALA A 126 16.33 5.10 26.85
C ALA A 126 17.72 4.61 27.32
N ALA A 127 18.67 4.45 26.40
CA ALA A 127 20.04 4.07 26.74
C ALA A 127 20.74 5.14 27.60
N LEU A 128 20.56 6.41 27.29
CA LEU A 128 21.10 7.52 28.07
C LEU A 128 20.49 7.57 29.47
N GLN A 129 19.18 7.33 29.60
CA GLN A 129 18.52 7.27 30.90
C GLN A 129 19.10 6.15 31.76
N MET A 130 19.30 4.95 31.20
CA MET A 130 19.95 3.85 31.93
C MET A 130 21.37 4.20 32.38
N LEU A 131 22.16 4.84 31.53
CA LEU A 131 23.51 5.28 31.89
C LEU A 131 23.48 6.34 33.00
N TYR A 132 22.53 7.27 32.96
CA TYR A 132 22.34 8.25 34.01
C TYR A 132 21.92 7.61 35.34
N ASP A 133 20.97 6.67 35.31
CA ASP A 133 20.49 5.97 36.51
C ASP A 133 21.62 5.14 37.16
N THR A 134 22.45 4.47 36.35
CA THR A 134 23.62 3.74 36.87
C THR A 134 24.70 4.66 37.45
N ALA A 135 24.99 5.78 36.79
CA ALA A 135 25.96 6.75 37.27
C ALA A 135 25.50 7.43 38.57
N SER A 136 24.23 7.81 38.65
CA SER A 136 23.64 8.41 39.85
C SER A 136 23.62 7.43 41.03
N ALA A 137 23.28 6.16 40.80
CA ALA A 137 23.36 5.11 41.83
C ALA A 137 24.80 4.91 42.34
N ARG A 138 25.79 4.90 41.45
CA ARG A 138 27.21 4.80 41.82
C ARG A 138 27.68 6.00 42.64
N LEU A 139 27.28 7.21 42.25
CA LEU A 139 27.60 8.42 42.98
C LEU A 139 26.95 8.43 44.38
N ALA A 140 25.71 7.98 44.49
CA ALA A 140 25.04 7.82 45.79
C ALA A 140 25.77 6.82 46.70
N ALA A 141 26.26 5.69 46.16
CA ALA A 141 27.05 4.73 46.91
C ALA A 141 28.38 5.34 47.42
N ILE A 142 29.10 6.08 46.57
CA ILE A 142 30.34 6.77 46.96
C ILE A 142 30.07 7.78 48.08
N ILE A 143 28.99 8.57 47.97
CA ILE A 143 28.62 9.54 49.01
C ILE A 143 28.31 8.82 50.33
N ALA A 144 27.60 7.69 50.27
CA ALA A 144 27.29 6.89 51.46
C ALA A 144 28.56 6.32 52.12
N ASP A 145 29.49 5.77 51.34
CA ASP A 145 30.76 5.22 51.84
C ASP A 145 31.61 6.31 52.52
N VAL A 146 31.71 7.50 51.91
CA VAL A 146 32.44 8.64 52.51
C VAL A 146 31.79 9.09 53.82
N ALA A 147 30.46 9.12 53.89
CA ALA A 147 29.75 9.47 55.12
C ALA A 147 29.98 8.44 56.25
N LEU A 148 30.16 7.16 55.91
CA LEU A 148 30.51 6.10 56.84
C LEU A 148 31.95 6.26 57.39
N GLU A 149 32.93 6.61 56.55
CA GLU A 149 34.31 6.84 57.00
C GLU A 149 34.43 8.05 57.95
N ASP A 150 33.68 9.13 57.69
CA ASP A 150 33.66 10.33 58.55
C ASP A 150 32.98 10.09 59.91
N SER A 151 32.25 8.98 60.05
CA SER A 151 31.56 8.56 61.28
C SER A 151 32.34 7.54 62.13
N GLY A 152 33.56 7.16 61.71
CA GLY A 152 34.49 6.41 62.55
C GLY A 152 34.86 7.18 63.83
N PRO A 153 35.06 6.51 64.98
CA PRO A 153 35.33 7.20 66.23
C PRO A 153 36.66 7.94 66.12
N ARG A 154 36.61 9.28 66.13
CA ARG A 154 37.81 10.11 66.33
C ARG A 154 38.58 9.53 67.52
N PRO A 155 39.88 9.22 67.39
CA PRO A 155 40.69 8.94 68.57
C PRO A 155 40.61 10.20 69.42
N GLY A 156 39.91 10.11 70.56
CA GLY A 156 39.76 11.23 71.47
C GLY A 156 41.15 11.80 71.80
N PRO A 157 41.28 13.11 72.03
CA PRO A 157 42.55 13.70 72.39
C PRO A 157 43.01 13.01 73.69
N ASN A 158 44.15 12.31 73.61
CA ASN A 158 44.87 11.77 74.76
C ASN A 158 45.30 12.96 75.65
N VAL A 159 44.41 13.42 76.51
CA VAL A 159 44.72 14.41 77.54
C VAL A 159 44.67 13.68 78.88
N SER A 160 45.82 13.16 79.30
CA SER A 160 46.03 12.75 80.68
C SER A 160 45.78 13.94 81.61
N PRO A 161 45.05 13.78 82.73
CA PRO A 161 44.87 14.87 83.67
C PRO A 161 46.20 15.10 84.40
N ILE A 162 46.88 16.20 84.11
CA ILE A 162 48.00 16.68 84.92
C ILE A 162 47.40 17.07 86.28
N GLY A 163 47.66 16.20 87.27
CA GLY A 163 47.23 16.36 88.64
C GLY A 163 47.70 17.69 89.22
N ALA A 164 46.74 18.45 89.75
CA ALA A 164 46.99 19.59 90.59
C ALA A 164 47.85 19.19 91.80
N ARG A 165 49.12 19.60 91.83
CA ARG A 165 49.89 19.67 93.07
C ARG A 165 49.81 21.08 93.62
N ARG A 166 49.04 21.24 94.68
CA ARG A 166 48.96 22.45 95.52
C ARG A 166 49.67 22.15 96.86
N ARG A 167 50.51 23.11 97.28
CA ARG A 167 51.07 23.34 98.65
C ARG A 167 52.18 22.37 99.10
N LYS A 168 53.22 22.80 99.82
CA LYS A 168 53.42 23.97 100.70
C LYS A 168 54.74 24.67 100.41
#